data_AF-A0A2D0T6C7-F1
#
_entry.id   AF-A0A2D0T6C7-F1
#
_cell.length_a   1.000
_cell.length_b   1.000
_cell.length_c   1.000
_cell.angle_alpha   90.00
_cell.angle_beta   90.00
_cell.angle_gamma   90.00
#
_symmetry.space_group_name_H-M   'P 1'
#
loop_
_entity.id
_entity.type
_entity.pdbx_description
1 polymer ?
#
loop_
_entity_poly.entity_id
_entity_poly.type
_entity_poly.pdbx_seq_one_letter_code
_entity_poly.pdbx_strand_id
1 'polypeptide(L)'
;MPEFEKSTVHIKDPERVEQIICGLIKGGASKLQIITDFDMTLSKFSINGKRCPTCHNIIDNCKLVTEECRQKLYKLKDTYYPIEIDPHLTMEEKYPFMVEWYFKSHTLLVEQRLQKDKLPEVVRESDVCLREGYEHFFDRLQQHSVPVFIFSAGLGDVLEEIIRQAGVYHPNVKVVSNFMDFDENGILKGFKGELIHVYNKHDGALRNTDYFKQLKDNSNVILLGDSLGDLNMADGVPNVGNLLKIGFLNDKVEERLEKYLDSYDIVLVKDETLEVPNSILQRIL
;
A
#
# COMPACT_ATOMS: atom_id res chain seq x y z
N MET A 1 7.15 24.76 -2.77
CA MET A 1 6.30 24.41 -1.60
C MET A 1 7.26 23.96 -0.51
N PRO A 2 7.24 24.51 0.73
CA PRO A 2 8.27 24.24 1.74
C PRO A 2 8.50 22.75 2.01
N GLU A 3 7.45 21.94 1.89
CA GLU A 3 7.47 20.50 2.08
C GLU A 3 8.40 19.79 1.07
N PHE A 4 8.63 20.38 -0.10
CA PHE A 4 9.51 19.86 -1.16
C PHE A 4 10.99 20.19 -0.93
N GLU A 5 11.31 21.08 0.02
CA GLU A 5 12.68 21.47 0.36
C GLU A 5 13.29 20.54 1.43
N LYS A 6 12.52 19.55 1.93
CA LYS A 6 12.99 18.57 2.91
C LYS A 6 14.08 17.70 2.30
N SER A 7 15.06 17.32 3.11
CA SER A 7 16.14 16.41 2.71
C SER A 7 15.66 14.98 2.37
N THR A 8 14.42 14.64 2.73
CA THR A 8 13.78 13.36 2.37
C THR A 8 13.21 13.37 0.95
N VAL A 9 13.10 14.53 0.31
CA VAL A 9 12.44 14.68 -1.00
C VAL A 9 13.49 14.67 -2.11
N HIS A 10 13.36 13.70 -3.00
CA HIS A 10 14.21 13.57 -4.18
C HIS A 10 13.34 13.54 -5.43
N ILE A 11 13.66 14.42 -6.39
CA ILE A 11 12.91 14.57 -7.64
C ILE A 11 13.92 14.60 -8.78
N LYS A 12 13.76 13.69 -9.75
CA LYS A 12 14.67 13.62 -10.91
C LYS A 12 14.42 14.75 -11.90
N ASP A 13 13.16 15.08 -12.15
CA ASP A 13 12.72 16.11 -13.10
C ASP A 13 11.68 17.04 -12.46
N PRO A 14 12.12 18.11 -11.77
CA PRO A 14 11.23 19.02 -11.07
C PRO A 14 10.25 19.75 -12.00
N GLU A 15 10.68 20.14 -13.20
CA GLU A 15 9.83 20.84 -14.16
C GLU A 15 8.66 19.96 -14.60
N ARG A 16 8.91 18.67 -14.85
CA ARG A 16 7.85 17.70 -15.13
C ARG A 16 6.90 17.52 -13.95
N VAL A 17 7.41 17.42 -12.73
CA VAL A 17 6.57 17.33 -11.52
C VAL A 17 5.66 18.55 -11.38
N GLU A 18 6.20 19.76 -11.60
CA GLU A 18 5.42 20.99 -11.57
C GLU A 18 4.32 21.01 -12.63
N GLN A 19 4.61 20.56 -13.85
CA GLN A 19 3.62 20.46 -14.93
C GLN A 19 2.48 19.50 -14.56
N ILE A 20 2.81 18.32 -14.00
CA ILE A 20 1.82 17.34 -13.55
C ILE A 20 0.95 17.95 -12.44
N ILE A 21 1.56 18.54 -11.40
CA ILE A 21 0.84 19.17 -10.29
C ILE A 21 -0.07 20.30 -10.80
N CYS A 22 0.39 21.13 -11.75
CA CYS A 22 -0.45 22.15 -12.38
C CYS A 22 -1.66 21.53 -13.11
N GLY A 23 -1.48 20.39 -13.78
CA GLY A 23 -2.58 19.62 -14.39
C GLY A 23 -3.57 19.08 -13.36
N LEU A 24 -3.07 18.59 -12.22
CA LEU A 24 -3.89 18.15 -11.09
C LEU A 24 -4.74 19.30 -10.53
N ILE A 25 -4.12 20.45 -10.25
CA ILE A 25 -4.79 21.66 -9.74
C ILE A 25 -5.87 22.15 -10.72
N LYS A 26 -5.56 22.19 -12.03
CA LYS A 26 -6.53 22.60 -13.06
C LYS A 26 -7.76 21.68 -13.13
N GLY A 27 -7.60 20.40 -12.81
CA GLY A 27 -8.72 19.45 -12.78
C GLY A 27 -9.54 19.50 -11.49
N GLY A 28 -8.92 19.88 -10.37
CA GLY A 28 -9.55 19.94 -9.06
C GLY A 28 -10.12 18.60 -8.58
N ALA A 29 -10.96 18.65 -7.54
CA ALA A 29 -11.59 17.47 -6.93
C ALA A 29 -12.33 16.57 -7.94
N SER A 30 -13.08 17.19 -8.86
CA SER A 30 -13.95 16.47 -9.81
C SER A 30 -13.23 15.50 -10.74
N LYS A 31 -11.93 15.71 -10.98
CA LYS A 31 -11.11 14.83 -11.82
C LYS A 31 -10.16 13.96 -11.01
N LEU A 32 -10.02 14.16 -9.71
CA LEU A 32 -9.01 13.50 -8.90
C LEU A 32 -9.49 12.11 -8.46
N GLN A 33 -8.59 11.13 -8.47
CA GLN A 33 -8.70 9.89 -7.71
C GLN A 33 -7.33 9.52 -7.12
N ILE A 34 -7.35 8.78 -6.01
CA ILE A 34 -6.16 8.30 -5.33
C ILE A 34 -6.06 6.79 -5.53
N ILE A 35 -4.86 6.32 -5.90
CA ILE A 35 -4.53 4.90 -5.96
C ILE A 35 -3.31 4.69 -5.08
N THR A 36 -3.41 3.86 -4.05
CA THR A 36 -2.35 3.77 -3.04
C THR A 36 -2.14 2.34 -2.59
N ASP A 37 -0.89 1.95 -2.37
CA ASP A 37 -0.59 0.81 -1.51
C ASP A 37 -0.90 1.17 -0.05
N PHE A 38 -0.84 0.19 0.85
CA PHE A 38 -1.07 0.36 2.27
C PHE A 38 0.18 0.13 3.13
N ASP A 39 0.80 -1.03 3.04
CA ASP A 39 1.86 -1.43 3.97
C ASP A 39 3.14 -0.67 3.64
N MET A 40 3.71 0.05 4.60
CA MET A 40 4.90 0.90 4.43
C MET A 40 4.71 2.12 3.50
N THR A 41 3.53 2.25 2.87
CA THR A 41 3.08 3.41 2.08
C THR A 41 2.15 4.31 2.88
N LEU A 42 1.05 3.79 3.43
CA LEU A 42 0.16 4.52 4.35
C LEU A 42 0.50 4.21 5.81
N SER A 43 0.93 2.98 6.09
CA SER A 43 1.55 2.63 7.37
C SER A 43 3.03 3.02 7.38
N LYS A 44 3.55 3.28 8.58
CA LYS A 44 4.96 3.61 8.79
C LYS A 44 5.83 2.40 8.54
N PHE A 45 7.06 2.65 8.08
CA PHE A 45 8.07 1.60 7.99
C PHE A 45 8.74 1.35 9.35
N SER A 46 9.01 2.41 10.10
CA SER A 46 9.67 2.33 11.40
C SER A 46 9.30 3.48 12.35
N ILE A 47 9.43 3.22 13.64
CA ILE A 47 9.36 4.24 14.71
C ILE A 47 10.56 4.07 15.61
N ASN A 48 11.34 5.14 15.79
CA ASN A 48 12.51 5.17 16.66
C ASN A 48 13.50 4.01 16.38
N GLY A 49 13.68 3.66 15.10
CA GLY A 49 14.56 2.57 14.66
C GLY A 49 13.97 1.15 14.80
N LYS A 50 12.78 0.98 15.40
CA LYS A 50 12.05 -0.30 15.41
C LYS A 50 11.16 -0.38 14.17
N ARG A 51 11.26 -1.47 13.40
CA ARG A 51 10.40 -1.72 12.24
C ARG A 51 8.95 -1.91 12.67
N CYS A 52 8.03 -1.19 12.02
CA CYS A 52 6.59 -1.35 12.21
C CYS A 52 6.09 -2.60 11.48
N PRO A 53 5.00 -3.23 11.96
CA PRO A 53 4.46 -4.43 11.34
C PRO A 53 3.68 -4.08 10.06
N THR A 54 3.82 -4.93 9.03
CA THR A 54 2.84 -5.02 7.93
C THR A 54 1.54 -5.69 8.41
N CYS A 55 0.49 -5.68 7.59
CA CYS A 55 -0.75 -6.41 7.86
C CYS A 55 -0.50 -7.90 8.19
N HIS A 56 0.39 -8.57 7.45
CA HIS A 56 0.80 -9.95 7.79
C HIS A 56 1.52 -10.03 9.12
N ASN A 57 2.47 -9.12 9.40
CA ASN A 57 3.24 -9.17 10.64
C ASN A 57 2.39 -8.88 11.89
N ILE A 58 1.27 -8.18 11.77
CA ILE A 58 0.29 -8.05 12.86
C ILE A 58 -0.24 -9.44 13.25
N ILE A 59 -0.56 -10.30 12.28
CA ILE A 59 -1.01 -11.67 12.54
C ILE A 59 0.16 -12.55 13.01
N ASP A 60 1.31 -12.52 12.32
CA ASP A 60 2.47 -13.36 12.64
C ASP A 60 2.92 -13.21 14.11
N ASN A 61 2.82 -11.98 14.63
CA ASN A 61 3.27 -11.62 15.97
C ASN A 61 2.16 -11.70 17.04
N CYS A 62 0.91 -11.95 16.66
CA CYS A 62 -0.20 -11.96 17.61
C CYS A 62 -0.20 -13.23 18.50
N LYS A 63 -0.99 -13.18 19.57
CA LYS A 63 -1.13 -14.29 20.55
C LYS A 63 -1.83 -15.53 19.97
N LEU A 64 -2.52 -15.40 18.84
CA LEU A 64 -3.21 -16.52 18.19
C LEU A 64 -2.25 -17.40 17.38
N VAL A 65 -1.06 -16.90 17.05
CA VAL A 65 -0.04 -17.65 16.32
C VAL A 65 0.95 -18.27 17.31
N THR A 66 1.09 -19.58 17.24
CA THR A 66 2.05 -20.33 18.06
C THR A 66 3.49 -19.93 17.76
N GLU A 67 4.38 -20.05 18.76
CA GLU A 67 5.80 -19.74 18.59
C GLU A 67 6.46 -20.61 17.50
N GLU A 68 6.06 -21.89 17.39
CA GLU A 68 6.52 -22.77 16.31
C GLU A 68 6.13 -22.24 14.93
N CYS A 69 4.87 -21.81 14.75
CA CYS A 69 4.41 -21.23 13.49
C CYS A 69 5.13 -19.91 13.18
N ARG A 70 5.32 -19.06 14.19
CA ARG A 70 6.08 -17.80 14.05
C ARG A 70 7.49 -18.05 13.55
N GLN A 71 8.19 -19.06 14.06
CA GLN A 71 9.52 -19.43 13.57
C GLN A 71 9.50 -19.93 12.13
N LYS A 72 8.46 -20.66 11.71
CA LYS A 72 8.29 -21.06 10.30
C LYS A 72 8.07 -19.83 9.40
N LEU A 73 7.23 -18.88 9.83
CA LEU A 73 6.96 -17.64 9.10
C LEU A 73 8.22 -16.78 8.97
N TYR A 74 9.04 -16.66 10.02
CA TYR A 74 10.33 -15.96 9.94
C TYR A 74 11.30 -16.64 8.97
N LYS A 75 11.40 -17.97 8.98
CA LYS A 75 12.23 -18.70 8.01
C LYS A 75 11.79 -18.47 6.56
N LEU A 76 10.47 -18.41 6.31
CA LEU A 76 9.96 -18.03 4.98
C LEU A 76 10.42 -16.62 4.62
N LYS A 77 10.24 -15.64 5.52
CA LYS A 77 10.69 -14.27 5.27
C LYS A 77 12.19 -14.18 4.99
N ASP A 78 13.03 -14.85 5.77
CA ASP A 78 14.49 -14.86 5.58
C ASP A 78 14.90 -15.45 4.22
N THR A 79 14.09 -16.37 3.68
CA THR A 79 14.32 -16.98 2.37
C THR A 79 13.85 -16.08 1.22
N TYR A 80 12.64 -15.53 1.31
CA TYR A 80 11.98 -14.88 0.17
C TYR A 80 12.15 -13.36 0.11
N TYR A 81 12.28 -12.68 1.25
CA TYR A 81 12.45 -11.22 1.27
C TYR A 81 13.73 -10.76 0.57
N PRO A 82 14.90 -11.43 0.70
CA PRO A 82 16.08 -11.09 -0.09
C PRO A 82 15.84 -11.18 -1.61
N ILE A 83 15.05 -12.16 -2.05
CA ILE A 83 14.69 -12.35 -3.47
C ILE A 83 13.76 -11.22 -3.94
N GLU A 84 12.76 -10.85 -3.13
CA GLU A 84 11.87 -9.72 -3.40
C GLU A 84 12.67 -8.44 -3.66
N ILE A 85 13.63 -8.13 -2.80
CA ILE A 85 14.36 -6.86 -2.90
C ILE A 85 15.62 -6.93 -3.77
N ASP A 86 15.92 -8.06 -4.40
CA ASP A 86 17.16 -8.26 -5.17
C ASP A 86 17.20 -7.33 -6.39
N PRO A 87 18.16 -6.39 -6.50
CA PRO A 87 18.22 -5.47 -7.65
C PRO A 87 18.63 -6.16 -8.95
N HIS A 88 19.23 -7.36 -8.88
CA HIS A 88 19.75 -8.10 -10.03
C HIS A 88 18.73 -9.04 -10.67
N LEU A 89 17.63 -9.36 -9.97
CA LEU A 89 16.54 -10.15 -10.53
C LEU A 89 15.46 -9.26 -11.15
N THR A 90 14.96 -9.68 -12.29
CA THR A 90 13.80 -9.08 -12.96
C THR A 90 12.51 -9.38 -12.21
N MET A 91 11.44 -8.62 -12.49
CA MET A 91 10.12 -8.91 -11.91
C MET A 91 9.61 -10.30 -12.30
N GLU A 92 9.85 -10.72 -13.54
CA GLU A 92 9.43 -12.03 -14.07
C GLU A 92 10.13 -13.17 -13.32
N GLU A 93 11.43 -13.04 -13.05
CA GLU A 93 12.20 -14.04 -12.27
C GLU A 93 11.73 -14.12 -10.82
N LYS A 94 11.34 -13.00 -10.21
CA LYS A 94 10.86 -12.97 -8.81
C LYS A 94 9.42 -13.46 -8.65
N TYR A 95 8.60 -13.36 -9.70
CA TYR A 95 7.18 -13.68 -9.66
C TYR A 95 6.86 -15.05 -9.03
N PRO A 96 7.43 -16.19 -9.50
CA PRO A 96 7.11 -17.51 -8.93
C PRO A 96 7.50 -17.64 -7.45
N PHE A 97 8.56 -16.96 -7.01
CA PHE A 97 8.98 -16.96 -5.60
C PHE A 97 7.99 -16.21 -4.71
N MET A 98 7.41 -15.11 -5.21
CA MET A 98 6.38 -14.38 -4.45
C MET A 98 5.10 -15.20 -4.33
N VAL A 99 4.68 -15.87 -5.41
CA VAL A 99 3.54 -16.80 -5.36
C VAL A 99 3.78 -17.88 -4.30
N GLU A 100 4.96 -18.51 -4.32
CA GLU A 100 5.30 -19.58 -3.37
C GLU A 100 5.34 -19.07 -1.92
N TRP A 101 5.94 -17.90 -1.68
CA TRP A 101 6.04 -17.32 -0.35
C TRP A 101 4.66 -17.04 0.26
N TYR A 102 3.81 -16.33 -0.47
CA TYR A 102 2.47 -15.98 0.00
C TYR A 102 1.62 -17.23 0.21
N PHE A 103 1.68 -18.20 -0.71
CA PHE A 103 0.96 -19.47 -0.56
C PHE A 103 1.39 -20.22 0.72
N LYS A 104 2.70 -20.34 0.98
CA LYS A 104 3.22 -20.99 2.18
C LYS A 104 2.84 -20.23 3.45
N SER A 105 2.98 -18.90 3.45
CA SER A 105 2.60 -18.06 4.60
C SER A 105 1.12 -18.19 4.92
N HIS A 106 0.24 -18.04 3.92
CA HIS A 106 -1.21 -18.17 4.07
C HIS A 106 -1.64 -19.56 4.53
N THR A 107 -0.98 -20.63 4.04
CA THR A 107 -1.24 -22.00 4.50
C THR A 107 -0.94 -22.14 6.00
N LEU A 108 0.20 -21.62 6.46
CA LEU A 108 0.55 -21.64 7.89
C LEU A 108 -0.47 -20.86 8.74
N LEU A 109 -0.98 -19.73 8.25
CA LEU A 109 -2.01 -18.96 8.96
C LEU A 109 -3.34 -19.72 9.07
N VAL A 110 -3.75 -20.42 8.01
CA VAL A 110 -4.95 -21.29 8.04
C VAL A 110 -4.80 -22.41 9.07
N GLU A 111 -3.61 -23.01 9.17
CA GLU A 111 -3.32 -24.05 10.18
C GLU A 111 -3.45 -23.54 11.63
N GLN A 112 -3.27 -22.24 11.87
CA GLN A 112 -3.47 -21.64 13.20
C GLN A 112 -4.96 -21.46 13.58
N ARG A 113 -5.90 -21.73 12.65
CA ARG A 113 -7.35 -21.64 12.90
C ARG A 113 -7.79 -20.30 13.47
N LEU A 114 -7.30 -19.21 12.88
CA LEU A 114 -7.56 -17.84 13.34
C LEU A 114 -9.07 -17.55 13.36
N GLN A 115 -9.54 -16.92 14.43
CA GLN A 115 -10.95 -16.56 14.61
C GLN A 115 -11.20 -15.12 14.14
N LYS A 116 -12.23 -14.92 13.31
CA LYS A 116 -12.56 -13.61 12.74
C LYS A 116 -12.84 -12.54 13.80
N ASP A 117 -13.56 -12.90 14.86
CA ASP A 117 -13.98 -12.00 15.94
C ASP A 117 -12.80 -11.50 16.81
N LYS A 118 -11.64 -12.14 16.71
CA LYS A 118 -10.40 -11.74 17.41
C LYS A 118 -9.57 -10.73 16.63
N LEU A 119 -9.81 -10.54 15.33
CA LEU A 119 -9.03 -9.59 14.52
C LEU A 119 -9.04 -8.15 15.08
N PRO A 120 -10.17 -7.59 15.56
CA PRO A 120 -10.17 -6.26 16.18
C PRO A 120 -9.25 -6.15 17.40
N GLU A 121 -9.20 -7.20 18.23
CA GLU A 121 -8.32 -7.24 19.40
C GLU A 121 -6.85 -7.35 18.97
N VAL A 122 -6.56 -8.23 18.01
CA VAL A 122 -5.22 -8.41 17.45
C VAL A 122 -4.66 -7.11 16.87
N VAL A 123 -5.46 -6.36 16.10
CA VAL A 123 -5.05 -5.06 15.54
C VAL A 123 -4.80 -4.04 16.65
N ARG A 124 -5.71 -3.94 17.62
CA ARG A 124 -5.62 -2.99 18.74
C ARG A 124 -4.40 -3.23 19.63
N GLU A 125 -3.99 -4.48 19.81
CA GLU A 125 -2.80 -4.85 20.60
C GLU A 125 -1.49 -4.77 19.81
N SER A 126 -1.54 -4.49 18.50
CA SER A 126 -0.35 -4.46 17.64
C SER A 126 0.40 -3.13 17.70
N ASP A 127 1.64 -3.13 17.23
CA ASP A 127 2.48 -1.93 17.10
C ASP A 127 2.26 -1.18 15.76
N VAL A 128 1.14 -1.42 15.07
CA VAL A 128 0.85 -0.77 13.78
C VAL A 128 0.71 0.74 13.96
N CYS A 129 1.25 1.50 13.03
CA CYS A 129 1.15 2.95 13.03
C CYS A 129 0.98 3.47 11.61
N LEU A 130 0.02 4.38 11.42
CA LEU A 130 -0.14 5.12 10.17
C LEU A 130 0.88 6.27 10.11
N ARG A 131 1.27 6.65 8.89
CA ARG A 131 2.15 7.79 8.64
C ARG A 131 1.56 9.07 9.21
N GLU A 132 2.44 9.96 9.64
CA GLU A 132 2.01 11.24 10.22
C GLU A 132 1.21 12.06 9.19
N GLY A 133 0.10 12.66 9.62
CA GLY A 133 -0.82 13.39 8.76
C GLY A 133 -1.87 12.53 8.04
N TYR A 134 -2.02 11.25 8.40
CA TYR A 134 -3.05 10.37 7.81
C TYR A 134 -4.48 10.88 8.00
N GLU A 135 -4.81 11.45 9.17
CA GLU A 135 -6.15 11.99 9.46
C GLU A 135 -6.49 13.07 8.43
N HIS A 136 -5.60 14.05 8.26
CA HIS A 136 -5.77 15.12 7.27
C HIS A 136 -5.89 14.58 5.84
N PHE A 137 -5.08 13.57 5.50
CA PHE A 137 -5.12 12.93 4.19
C PHE A 137 -6.50 12.35 3.89
N PHE A 138 -7.00 11.47 4.77
CA PHE A 138 -8.27 10.79 4.57
C PHE A 138 -9.47 11.74 4.69
N ASP A 139 -9.49 12.62 5.68
CA ASP A 139 -10.62 13.50 5.95
C ASP A 139 -10.81 14.52 4.84
N ARG A 140 -9.71 15.07 4.29
CA ARG A 140 -9.79 16.01 3.17
C ARG A 140 -10.31 15.36 1.90
N LEU A 141 -9.85 14.14 1.61
CA LEU A 141 -10.31 13.36 0.46
C LEU A 141 -11.79 13.04 0.60
N GLN A 142 -12.24 12.63 1.79
CA GLN A 142 -13.65 12.38 2.10
C GLN A 142 -14.50 13.65 1.98
N GLN A 143 -14.04 14.79 2.51
CA GLN A 143 -14.74 16.08 2.43
C GLN A 143 -15.07 16.48 0.99
N HIS A 144 -14.18 16.13 0.05
CA HIS A 144 -14.36 16.42 -1.38
C HIS A 144 -14.87 15.22 -2.17
N SER A 145 -15.22 14.12 -1.51
CA SER A 145 -15.68 12.86 -2.13
C SER A 145 -14.71 12.32 -3.20
N VAL A 146 -13.41 12.53 -3.00
CA VAL A 146 -12.37 12.02 -3.90
C VAL A 146 -12.27 10.50 -3.70
N PRO A 147 -12.42 9.68 -4.75
CA PRO A 147 -12.29 8.23 -4.62
C PRO A 147 -10.88 7.83 -4.20
N VAL A 148 -10.80 6.94 -3.21
CA VAL A 148 -9.53 6.37 -2.72
C VAL A 148 -9.55 4.87 -2.93
N PHE A 149 -8.66 4.37 -3.79
CA PHE A 149 -8.49 2.96 -4.06
C PHE A 149 -7.22 2.46 -3.35
N ILE A 150 -7.40 1.80 -2.21
CA ILE A 150 -6.29 1.16 -1.48
C ILE A 150 -6.11 -0.24 -2.07
N PHE A 151 -4.96 -0.47 -2.70
CA PHE A 151 -4.63 -1.71 -3.36
C PHE A 151 -3.40 -2.36 -2.74
N SER A 152 -3.64 -3.30 -1.83
CA SER A 152 -2.62 -3.86 -0.97
C SER A 152 -2.39 -5.34 -1.25
N ALA A 153 -1.13 -5.76 -1.28
CA ALA A 153 -0.75 -7.18 -1.24
C ALA A 153 -0.83 -7.78 0.18
N GLY A 154 -1.21 -7.00 1.19
CA GLY A 154 -1.35 -7.42 2.58
C GLY A 154 -2.59 -8.29 2.85
N LEU A 155 -3.10 -8.21 4.09
CA LEU A 155 -4.31 -8.92 4.53
C LEU A 155 -5.48 -7.91 4.62
N GLY A 156 -6.50 -8.10 3.78
CA GLY A 156 -7.60 -7.14 3.63
C GLY A 156 -8.38 -6.89 4.92
N ASP A 157 -8.77 -7.94 5.64
CA ASP A 157 -9.52 -7.83 6.90
C ASP A 157 -8.73 -7.08 7.99
N VAL A 158 -7.41 -7.24 8.01
CA VAL A 158 -6.51 -6.55 8.95
C VAL A 158 -6.37 -5.09 8.57
N LEU A 159 -6.14 -4.80 7.29
CA LEU A 159 -6.08 -3.45 6.74
C LEU A 159 -7.36 -2.67 7.09
N GLU A 160 -8.53 -3.23 6.75
CA GLU A 160 -9.82 -2.59 7.02
C GLU A 160 -10.01 -2.28 8.50
N GLU A 161 -9.59 -3.19 9.38
CA GLU A 161 -9.70 -3.00 10.82
C GLU A 161 -8.74 -1.91 11.33
N ILE A 162 -7.53 -1.78 10.77
CA ILE A 162 -6.60 -0.68 11.10
C ILE A 162 -7.23 0.67 10.79
N ILE A 163 -7.70 0.86 9.54
CA ILE A 163 -8.27 2.15 9.13
C ILE A 163 -9.63 2.42 9.78
N ARG A 164 -10.37 1.39 10.19
CA ARG A 164 -11.61 1.50 10.96
C ARG A 164 -11.35 1.97 12.39
N GLN A 165 -10.38 1.36 13.09
CA GLN A 165 -10.00 1.79 14.45
C GLN A 165 -9.38 3.18 14.46
N ALA A 166 -8.67 3.55 13.39
CA ALA A 166 -8.15 4.91 13.20
C ALA A 166 -9.22 5.94 12.79
N GLY A 167 -10.48 5.53 12.58
CA GLY A 167 -11.58 6.45 12.25
C GLY A 167 -11.58 7.02 10.83
N VAL A 168 -10.79 6.44 9.92
CA VAL A 168 -10.56 6.97 8.57
C VAL A 168 -11.06 6.05 7.45
N TYR A 169 -11.76 4.97 7.79
CA TYR A 169 -12.43 4.11 6.81
C TYR A 169 -13.75 4.74 6.30
N HIS A 170 -13.59 5.82 5.54
CA HIS A 170 -14.68 6.62 5.00
C HIS A 170 -15.36 5.96 3.78
N PRO A 171 -16.60 6.34 3.42
CA PRO A 171 -17.32 5.75 2.27
C PRO A 171 -16.64 5.91 0.90
N ASN A 172 -15.75 6.90 0.74
CA ASN A 172 -14.97 7.10 -0.48
C ASN A 172 -13.77 6.14 -0.62
N VAL A 173 -13.48 5.34 0.43
CA VAL A 173 -12.36 4.40 0.44
C VAL A 173 -12.83 3.02 -0.03
N LYS A 174 -12.19 2.51 -1.08
CA LYS A 174 -12.34 1.15 -1.57
C LYS A 174 -11.06 0.38 -1.30
N VAL A 175 -11.17 -0.76 -0.61
CA VAL A 175 -10.05 -1.67 -0.36
C VAL A 175 -10.10 -2.86 -1.32
N VAL A 176 -8.96 -3.16 -1.93
CA VAL A 176 -8.70 -4.40 -2.70
C VAL A 176 -7.42 -5.02 -2.15
N SER A 177 -7.54 -6.24 -1.63
CA SER A 177 -6.43 -6.96 -0.98
C SER A 177 -6.76 -8.45 -0.85
N ASN A 178 -5.87 -9.23 -0.22
CA ASN A 178 -6.12 -10.63 0.09
C ASN A 178 -7.06 -10.75 1.29
N PHE A 179 -8.36 -10.89 1.02
CA PHE A 179 -9.37 -11.07 2.06
C PHE A 179 -9.42 -12.52 2.53
N MET A 180 -9.50 -12.70 3.84
CA MET A 180 -9.66 -13.99 4.49
C MET A 180 -11.02 -14.60 4.17
N ASP A 181 -11.04 -15.91 3.98
CA ASP A 181 -12.25 -16.72 3.90
C ASP A 181 -12.43 -17.52 5.19
N PHE A 182 -13.61 -17.39 5.79
CA PHE A 182 -13.93 -18.01 7.07
C PHE A 182 -15.00 -19.08 6.89
N ASP A 183 -14.96 -20.13 7.70
CA ASP A 183 -16.01 -21.14 7.77
C ASP A 183 -17.25 -20.63 8.52
N GLU A 184 -18.26 -21.50 8.65
CA GLU A 184 -19.52 -21.21 9.37
C GLU A 184 -19.32 -20.88 10.85
N ASN A 185 -18.19 -21.27 11.44
CA ASN A 185 -17.83 -20.99 12.83
C ASN A 185 -16.92 -19.76 12.96
N GLY A 186 -16.65 -19.04 11.86
CA GLY A 186 -15.77 -17.88 11.86
C GLY A 186 -14.29 -18.23 11.94
N ILE A 187 -13.89 -19.45 11.58
CA ILE A 187 -12.49 -19.90 11.55
C ILE A 187 -11.90 -19.73 10.15
N LEU A 188 -10.69 -19.18 10.08
CA LEU A 188 -9.96 -19.01 8.82
C LEU A 188 -9.76 -20.35 8.14
N LYS A 189 -10.24 -20.48 6.90
CA LYS A 189 -10.11 -21.69 6.07
C LYS A 189 -9.35 -21.44 4.76
N GLY A 190 -9.12 -20.19 4.39
CA GLY A 190 -8.42 -19.82 3.16
C GLY A 190 -8.49 -18.33 2.87
N PHE A 191 -8.27 -17.96 1.61
CA PHE A 191 -8.32 -16.58 1.12
C PHE A 191 -9.22 -16.50 -0.11
N LYS A 192 -9.90 -15.38 -0.27
CA LYS A 192 -10.89 -15.16 -1.34
C LYS A 192 -10.22 -14.67 -2.61
N GLY A 193 -10.78 -15.08 -3.75
CA GLY A 193 -10.35 -14.63 -5.06
C GLY A 193 -8.96 -15.14 -5.42
N GLU A 194 -8.27 -14.39 -6.27
CA GLU A 194 -6.90 -14.69 -6.65
C GLU A 194 -5.92 -13.91 -5.78
N LEU A 195 -4.77 -14.54 -5.51
CA LEU A 195 -3.70 -13.96 -4.72
C LEU A 195 -3.23 -12.63 -5.34
N ILE A 196 -3.09 -11.61 -4.49
CA ILE A 196 -2.39 -10.37 -4.79
C ILE A 196 -1.05 -10.42 -4.06
N HIS A 197 0.05 -10.29 -4.80
CA HIS A 197 1.39 -10.11 -4.26
C HIS A 197 2.05 -8.89 -4.90
N VAL A 198 3.25 -8.53 -4.43
CA VAL A 198 3.93 -7.28 -4.84
C VAL A 198 4.11 -7.10 -6.36
N TYR A 199 4.15 -8.16 -7.17
CA TYR A 199 4.43 -8.09 -8.62
C TYR A 199 3.25 -8.39 -9.55
N ASN A 200 2.05 -8.65 -9.02
CA ASN A 200 0.87 -8.92 -9.87
C ASN A 200 -0.26 -7.88 -9.69
N LYS A 201 0.07 -6.71 -9.14
CA LYS A 201 -0.90 -5.62 -9.00
C LYS A 201 -1.46 -5.17 -10.36
N HIS A 202 -0.69 -5.27 -11.44
CA HIS A 202 -1.19 -5.09 -12.80
C HIS A 202 -2.48 -5.90 -13.06
N ASP A 203 -2.46 -7.21 -12.78
CA ASP A 203 -3.60 -8.11 -13.03
C ASP A 203 -4.81 -7.74 -12.17
N GLY A 204 -4.58 -7.38 -10.90
CA GLY A 204 -5.65 -6.94 -10.02
C GLY A 204 -6.24 -5.59 -10.45
N ALA A 205 -5.43 -4.65 -10.95
CA ALA A 205 -5.91 -3.38 -11.48
C ALA A 205 -6.86 -3.60 -12.68
N LEU A 206 -6.49 -4.48 -13.61
CA LEU A 206 -7.32 -4.83 -14.78
C LEU A 206 -8.61 -5.58 -14.43
N ARG A 207 -8.63 -6.31 -13.31
CA ARG A 207 -9.85 -6.99 -12.83
C ARG A 207 -10.85 -6.05 -12.18
N ASN A 208 -10.41 -4.89 -11.72
CA ASN A 208 -11.27 -3.86 -11.15
C ASN A 208 -11.75 -2.85 -12.20
N THR A 209 -11.83 -3.25 -13.47
CA THR A 209 -12.27 -2.37 -14.57
C THR A 209 -13.66 -1.78 -14.35
N ASP A 210 -14.59 -2.48 -13.69
CA ASP A 210 -15.91 -1.93 -13.43
C ASP A 210 -15.87 -0.77 -12.41
N TYR A 211 -14.97 -0.82 -11.42
CA TYR A 211 -14.71 0.30 -10.53
C TYR A 211 -14.11 1.49 -11.31
N PHE A 212 -13.06 1.26 -12.10
CA PHE A 212 -12.41 2.33 -12.84
C PHE A 212 -13.28 2.92 -13.98
N LYS A 213 -14.18 2.13 -14.58
CA LYS A 213 -15.17 2.61 -15.56
C LYS A 213 -16.19 3.57 -14.93
N GLN A 214 -16.57 3.34 -13.67
CA GLN A 214 -17.44 4.27 -12.94
C GLN A 214 -16.72 5.59 -12.65
N LEU A 215 -15.38 5.56 -12.54
CA LEU A 215 -14.51 6.71 -12.31
C LEU A 215 -13.84 7.24 -13.58
N LYS A 216 -14.44 7.02 -14.77
CA LYS A 216 -13.86 7.42 -16.06
C LYS A 216 -13.58 8.93 -16.17
N ASP A 217 -14.32 9.75 -15.42
CA ASP A 217 -14.19 11.21 -15.41
C ASP A 217 -13.08 11.67 -14.45
N ASN A 218 -12.66 10.80 -13.51
CA ASN A 218 -11.55 11.03 -12.59
C ASN A 218 -10.20 10.78 -13.28
N SER A 219 -9.89 11.54 -14.33
CA SER A 219 -8.69 11.33 -15.16
C SER A 219 -7.37 11.72 -14.50
N ASN A 220 -7.40 12.39 -13.35
CA ASN A 220 -6.23 12.84 -12.61
C ASN A 220 -5.95 11.88 -11.46
N VAL A 221 -4.76 11.29 -11.42
CA VAL A 221 -4.40 10.24 -10.47
C VAL A 221 -3.19 10.67 -9.66
N ILE A 222 -3.28 10.54 -8.33
CA ILE A 222 -2.10 10.47 -7.47
C ILE A 222 -1.92 9.01 -7.07
N LEU A 223 -0.75 8.46 -7.43
CA LEU A 223 -0.34 7.11 -7.08
C LEU A 223 0.69 7.15 -5.97
N LEU A 224 0.44 6.44 -4.87
CA LEU A 224 1.38 6.28 -3.75
C LEU A 224 1.79 4.81 -3.63
N GLY A 225 3.09 4.54 -3.50
CA GLY A 225 3.60 3.18 -3.30
C GLY A 225 4.99 3.19 -2.68
N ASP A 226 5.45 2.06 -2.17
CA ASP A 226 6.79 1.90 -1.59
C ASP A 226 7.63 0.86 -2.34
N SER A 227 7.02 0.11 -3.27
CA SER A 227 7.67 -0.88 -4.12
C SER A 227 7.66 -0.47 -5.59
N LEU A 228 8.45 -1.14 -6.44
CA LEU A 228 8.37 -0.93 -7.89
C LEU A 228 7.14 -1.60 -8.51
N GLY A 229 6.55 -2.61 -7.85
CA GLY A 229 5.34 -3.26 -8.33
C GLY A 229 4.08 -2.40 -8.20
N ASP A 230 4.14 -1.37 -7.34
CA ASP A 230 3.05 -0.42 -7.14
C ASP A 230 2.84 0.52 -8.34
N LEU A 231 3.86 0.67 -9.20
CA LEU A 231 3.80 1.52 -10.39
C LEU A 231 2.70 1.11 -11.37
N ASN A 232 2.24 -0.13 -11.28
CA ASN A 232 1.21 -0.75 -12.12
C ASN A 232 -0.20 -0.69 -11.51
N MET A 233 -0.39 -0.11 -10.32
CA MET A 233 -1.71 -0.06 -9.68
C MET A 233 -2.72 0.80 -10.45
N ALA A 234 -2.25 1.73 -11.29
CA ALA A 234 -3.09 2.59 -12.12
C ALA A 234 -3.41 1.99 -13.51
N ASP A 235 -2.95 0.78 -13.83
CA ASP A 235 -3.10 0.21 -15.18
C ASP A 235 -4.56 -0.08 -15.57
N GLY A 236 -5.45 -0.17 -14.57
CA GLY A 236 -6.90 -0.29 -14.78
C GLY A 236 -7.62 1.03 -15.11
N VAL A 237 -6.94 2.19 -15.02
CA VAL A 237 -7.54 3.50 -15.26
C VAL A 237 -7.69 3.74 -16.76
N PRO A 238 -8.91 3.94 -17.29
CA PRO A 238 -9.14 3.96 -18.74
C PRO A 238 -8.60 5.22 -19.44
N ASN A 239 -8.69 6.39 -18.79
CA ASN A 239 -8.32 7.68 -19.38
C ASN A 239 -7.45 8.47 -18.39
N VAL A 240 -6.14 8.23 -18.40
CA VAL A 240 -5.21 8.97 -17.57
C VAL A 240 -4.86 10.31 -18.26
N GLY A 241 -5.27 11.40 -17.63
CA GLY A 241 -4.91 12.77 -18.04
C GLY A 241 -3.61 13.21 -17.39
N ASN A 242 -3.56 13.23 -16.06
CA ASN A 242 -2.35 13.51 -15.28
C ASN A 242 -2.14 12.39 -14.26
N LEU A 243 -0.93 11.86 -14.17
CA LEU A 243 -0.57 10.84 -13.19
C LEU A 243 0.69 11.29 -12.47
N LEU A 244 0.58 11.53 -11.17
CA LEU A 244 1.71 11.81 -10.29
C LEU A 244 2.01 10.57 -9.47
N LYS A 245 3.24 10.04 -9.58
CA LYS A 245 3.70 8.88 -8.80
C LYS A 245 4.62 9.33 -7.68
N ILE A 246 4.26 9.01 -6.44
CA ILE A 246 5.05 9.29 -5.24
C ILE A 246 5.50 7.96 -4.63
N GLY A 247 6.81 7.76 -4.54
CA GLY A 247 7.44 6.52 -4.07
C GLY A 247 8.08 6.69 -2.69
N PHE A 248 7.70 5.88 -1.71
CA PHE A 248 8.36 5.82 -0.41
C PHE A 248 9.55 4.85 -0.44
N LEU A 249 10.77 5.37 -0.37
CA LEU A 249 11.98 4.54 -0.31
C LEU A 249 12.43 4.38 1.15
N ASN A 250 11.93 3.32 1.77
CA ASN A 250 12.07 3.10 3.21
C ASN A 250 13.38 2.39 3.63
N ASP A 251 13.95 1.55 2.74
CA ASP A 251 15.13 0.72 3.04
C ASP A 251 16.03 0.59 1.80
N LYS A 252 17.29 0.20 2.02
CA LYS A 252 18.32 0.02 0.97
C LYS A 252 18.44 1.22 0.03
N VAL A 253 18.45 2.41 0.62
CA VAL A 253 18.42 3.69 -0.10
C VAL A 253 19.54 3.78 -1.14
N GLU A 254 20.77 3.51 -0.74
CA GLU A 254 21.94 3.60 -1.63
C GLU A 254 21.83 2.67 -2.85
N GLU A 255 21.30 1.46 -2.67
CA GLU A 255 21.16 0.46 -3.73
C GLU A 255 19.98 0.75 -4.69
N ARG A 256 18.94 1.46 -4.21
CA ARG A 256 17.63 1.53 -4.91
C ARG A 256 17.25 2.92 -5.37
N LEU A 257 17.89 3.98 -4.83
CA LEU A 257 17.48 5.37 -5.07
C LEU A 257 17.44 5.71 -6.56
N GLU A 258 18.45 5.33 -7.33
CA GLU A 258 18.49 5.60 -8.78
C GLU A 258 17.29 4.98 -9.50
N LYS A 259 17.02 3.69 -9.25
CA LYS A 259 15.87 2.99 -9.86
C LYS A 259 14.53 3.59 -9.45
N TYR A 260 14.42 4.10 -8.22
CA TYR A 260 13.22 4.80 -7.76
C TYR A 260 13.06 6.15 -8.45
N LEU A 261 14.14 6.94 -8.57
CA LEU A 261 14.13 8.23 -9.28
C LEU A 261 13.83 8.10 -10.77
N ASP A 262 14.17 6.97 -11.37
CA ASP A 262 13.83 6.66 -12.76
C ASP A 262 12.35 6.29 -12.95
N SER A 263 11.68 5.84 -11.89
CA SER A 263 10.36 5.21 -11.98
C SER A 263 9.23 6.02 -11.34
N TYR A 264 9.54 6.78 -10.29
CA TYR A 264 8.64 7.65 -9.55
C TYR A 264 8.97 9.12 -9.84
N ASP A 265 7.94 9.96 -9.91
CA ASP A 265 8.13 11.39 -10.15
C ASP A 265 8.69 12.09 -8.90
N ILE A 266 8.24 11.66 -7.71
CA ILE A 266 8.74 12.11 -6.40
C ILE A 266 9.13 10.89 -5.57
N VAL A 267 10.35 10.88 -5.01
CA VAL A 267 10.83 9.84 -4.10
C VAL A 267 11.00 10.43 -2.70
N LEU A 268 10.35 9.80 -1.71
CA LEU A 268 10.40 10.16 -0.30
C LEU A 268 11.29 9.15 0.44
N VAL A 269 12.52 9.54 0.74
CA VAL A 269 13.55 8.68 1.34
C VAL A 269 13.42 8.71 2.86
N LYS A 270 13.14 7.56 3.47
CA LYS A 270 12.98 7.39 4.93
C LYS A 270 12.08 8.46 5.58
N ASP A 271 11.12 8.95 4.82
CA ASP A 271 10.06 9.80 5.34
C ASP A 271 9.07 8.90 6.09
N GLU A 272 8.42 9.38 7.15
CA GLU A 272 7.36 8.65 7.90
C GLU A 272 6.06 9.47 7.97
N THR A 273 5.93 10.45 7.06
CA THR A 273 4.85 11.42 6.99
C THR A 273 4.12 11.36 5.64
N LEU A 274 2.95 11.99 5.57
CA LEU A 274 2.20 12.28 4.34
C LEU A 274 2.22 13.78 4.03
N GLU A 275 3.18 14.55 4.53
CA GLU A 275 3.22 16.01 4.34
C GLU A 275 3.31 16.42 2.88
N VAL A 276 4.17 15.77 2.07
CA VAL A 276 4.27 16.07 0.63
C VAL A 276 2.94 15.76 -0.09
N PRO A 277 2.36 14.55 0.01
CA PRO A 277 1.02 14.28 -0.52
C PRO A 277 -0.05 15.29 -0.05
N ASN A 278 -0.09 15.59 1.26
CA ASN A 278 -1.07 16.53 1.83
C ASN A 278 -0.89 17.96 1.31
N SER A 279 0.34 18.41 1.12
CA SER A 279 0.63 19.75 0.58
C SER A 279 0.16 19.87 -0.88
N ILE A 280 0.26 18.79 -1.66
CA ILE A 280 -0.26 18.73 -3.04
C ILE A 280 -1.79 18.76 -3.02
N LEU A 281 -2.42 17.91 -2.19
CA LEU A 281 -3.87 17.91 -2.01
C LEU A 281 -4.39 19.28 -1.55
N GLN A 282 -3.64 20.00 -0.73
CA GLN A 282 -3.97 21.36 -0.29
C GLN A 282 -4.02 22.40 -1.41
N ARG A 283 -3.35 22.14 -2.52
CA ARG A 283 -3.42 23.01 -3.71
C ARG A 283 -4.51 22.59 -4.68
N ILE A 284 -4.90 21.32 -4.69
CA ILE A 284 -5.92 20.77 -5.61
C ILE A 284 -7.33 20.97 -5.07
N LEU A 285 -7.53 20.77 -3.76
CA LEU A 285 -8.82 20.69 -3.08
C LEU A 285 -9.10 21.94 -2.24
#